data_AF-A0A450YLA2-F1
#
_entry.id   AF-A0A450YLA2-F1
#
_cell.length_a   1.000
_cell.length_b   1.000
_cell.length_c   1.000
_cell.angle_alpha   90.00
_cell.angle_beta   90.00
_cell.angle_gamma   90.00
#
_symmetry.space_group_name_H-M   'P 1'
#
loop_
_entity.id
_entity.type
_entity.pdbx_description
1 polymer ?
#
loop_
_entity_poly.entity_id
_entity_poly.type
_entity_poly.pdbx_seq_one_letter_code
_entity_poly.pdbx_strand_id
1 'polypeptide(L)' 'MVACKIQRREGDSETWLDAGMAMDTEVTLSNQPRGVRMEFRVVAVNKAGEGEPSNGVLAML' A
#
# COMPACT_ATOMS: atom_id res chain seq x y z
N MET A 1 4.01 -17.55 -7.97
CA MET A 1 3.10 -16.40 -7.97
C MET A 1 3.54 -15.52 -6.82
N VAL A 2 4.05 -14.33 -7.12
CA VAL A 2 4.40 -13.32 -6.13
C VAL A 2 3.28 -12.30 -6.23
N ALA A 3 2.71 -11.91 -5.10
CA ALA A 3 1.70 -10.87 -5.05
C ALA A 3 2.23 -9.73 -4.20
N CYS A 4 1.80 -8.51 -4.50
CA CYS A 4 2.18 -7.33 -3.76
C CYS A 4 0.94 -6.84 -3.00
N LYS A 5 1.08 -6.65 -1.68
CA LYS A 5 0.09 -5.99 -0.85
C LYS A 5 0.40 -4.51 -0.81
N ILE A 6 -0.60 -3.66 -1.02
CA ILE A 6 -0.46 -2.22 -0.96
C ILE A 6 -1.06 -1.77 0.36
N GLN A 7 -0.27 -1.08 1.14
CA GLN A 7 -0.69 -0.52 2.41
C GLN A 7 -0.70 1.00 2.34
N ARG A 8 -1.61 1.59 3.11
CA ARG A 8 -1.83 3.02 3.17
C ARG A 8 -1.93 3.47 4.62
N ARG A 9 -1.36 4.63 4.93
CA ARG A 9 -1.64 5.35 6.17
C ARG A 9 -2.09 6.77 5.89
N GLU A 10 -2.85 7.35 6.81
CA GLU A 10 -3.36 8.72 6.72
C GLU A 10 -2.56 9.62 7.66
N GLY A 11 -2.07 10.76 7.15
CA GLY A 11 -1.27 11.70 7.92
C GLY A 11 -0.10 11.05 8.64
N ASP A 12 0.03 11.35 9.93
CA ASP A 12 1.07 10.80 10.82
C ASP A 12 0.63 9.52 11.53
N SER A 13 -0.39 8.82 11.03
CA SER A 13 -0.84 7.57 11.64
C SER A 13 0.30 6.54 11.65
N GLU A 14 0.48 5.89 12.79
CA GLU A 14 1.42 4.76 12.92
C GLU A 14 0.84 3.46 12.33
N THR A 15 -0.47 3.43 12.09
CA THR A 15 -1.19 2.27 11.61
C THR A 15 -1.27 2.26 10.09
N TRP A 16 -0.74 1.20 9.48
CA TRP A 16 -0.90 0.90 8.06
C TRP A 16 -2.15 0.05 7.84
N LEU A 17 -2.97 0.44 6.87
CA LEU A 17 -4.17 -0.26 6.46
C LEU A 17 -3.95 -0.90 5.09
N ASP A 18 -4.50 -2.10 4.90
CA ASP A 18 -4.44 -2.78 3.61
C ASP A 18 -5.37 -2.06 2.61
N ALA A 19 -4.77 -1.43 1.60
CA ALA A 19 -5.48 -0.65 0.59
C ALA A 19 -5.82 -1.48 -0.65
N GLY A 20 -5.03 -2.51 -0.94
CA GLY A 20 -5.27 -3.41 -2.06
C GLY A 20 -4.21 -4.49 -2.23
N MET A 21 -4.37 -5.31 -3.27
CA MET A 21 -3.43 -6.36 -3.64
C MET A 21 -3.25 -6.36 -5.16
N ALA A 22 -2.01 -6.51 -5.61
CA ALA A 22 -1.63 -6.63 -7.01
C ALA A 22 -1.02 -8.00 -7.27
N MET A 23 -1.42 -8.65 -8.36
CA MET A 23 -0.75 -9.86 -8.85
C MET A 23 0.33 -9.54 -9.90
N ASP A 24 0.29 -8.31 -10.42
CA ASP A 24 1.24 -7.72 -11.37
C ASP A 24 1.94 -6.51 -10.74
N THR A 25 2.68 -5.75 -11.54
CA THR A 25 3.40 -4.54 -11.11
C THR A 25 2.53 -3.29 -11.00
N GLU A 26 1.23 -3.40 -11.29
CA GLU A 26 0.29 -2.27 -11.33
C GLU A 26 -1.03 -2.63 -10.65
N VAL A 27 -1.64 -1.64 -9.99
CA VAL A 27 -2.99 -1.74 -9.41
C VAL A 27 -3.65 -0.37 -9.35
N THR A 28 -4.97 -0.35 -9.51
CA THR A 28 -5.77 0.86 -9.31
C THR A 28 -6.49 0.79 -7.97
N LEU A 29 -6.21 1.73 -7.07
CA LEU A 29 -6.91 1.87 -5.79
C LEU A 29 -8.08 2.83 -5.95
N SER A 30 -9.29 2.36 -5.66
CA SER A 30 -10.53 3.16 -5.74
C SER A 30 -10.95 3.66 -4.35
N ASN A 31 -11.84 4.67 -4.32
CA ASN A 31 -12.44 5.20 -3.08
C ASN A 31 -11.41 5.67 -2.03
N GLN A 32 -10.31 6.27 -2.48
CA GLN A 32 -9.34 6.88 -1.59
C GLN A 32 -9.88 8.22 -1.06
N PRO A 33 -9.72 8.52 0.25
CA PRO A 33 -10.05 9.83 0.80
C PRO A 33 -9.42 10.99 0.01
N ARG A 34 -10.17 12.07 -0.17
CA ARG A 34 -9.75 13.27 -0.91
C ARG A 34 -9.31 14.36 0.04
N GLY A 35 -8.31 15.15 -0.36
CA GLY A 35 -7.77 16.24 0.46
C GLY A 35 -7.02 15.79 1.72
N VAL A 36 -6.74 14.50 1.85
CA VAL A 36 -5.98 13.93 2.97
C VAL A 36 -4.61 13.50 2.46
N ARG A 37 -3.56 13.87 3.19
CA ARG A 37 -2.21 13.36 2.93
C ARG A 37 -2.16 11.88 3.28
N MET A 38 -1.76 11.08 2.32
CA MET A 38 -1.61 9.65 2.49
C MET A 38 -0.19 9.24 2.17
N GLU A 39 0.24 8.17 2.81
CA GLU A 39 1.45 7.48 2.43
C GLU A 39 1.10 6.06 2.00
N PHE A 40 1.66 5.64 0.89
CA PHE A 40 1.48 4.31 0.32
C PHE A 40 2.81 3.56 0.34
N ARG A 41 2.78 2.29 0.71
CA ARG A 41 3.92 1.38 0.58
C ARG A 41 3.48 0.04 0.01
N VAL A 42 4.43 -0.69 -0.54
CA VAL A 42 4.22 -2.01 -1.11
C VAL A 42 4.92 -3.05 -0.24
N VAL A 43 4.25 -4.15 0.03
CA VAL A 43 4.79 -5.30 0.77
C VAL A 43 4.73 -6.52 -0.14
N ALA A 44 5.87 -7.11 -0.44
CA ALA A 44 5.92 -8.33 -1.23
C ALA A 44 5.35 -9.51 -0.43
N VAL A 45 4.52 -10.35 -1.05
CA VAL A 45 3.91 -11.53 -0.44
C VAL A 45 4.26 -12.77 -1.25
N ASN A 46 4.87 -13.74 -0.59
CA ASN A 46 5.24 -15.02 -1.16
C ASN A 46 4.77 -16.18 -0.27
N LYS A 47 5.12 -17.44 -0.61
CA LYS A 47 4.71 -18.62 0.17
C LYS A 47 5.22 -18.64 1.61
N ALA A 48 6.31 -17.94 1.91
CA ALA A 48 6.85 -17.82 3.26
C ALA A 48 6.18 -16.70 4.07
N GLY A 49 5.42 -15.82 3.43
CA GLY A 49 4.68 -14.74 4.06
C GLY A 49 4.98 -13.37 3.43
N GLU A 50 4.85 -12.34 4.27
CA GLU A 50 5.11 -10.95 3.90
C GLU A 50 6.61 -10.63 4.03
N GLY A 51 7.16 -9.94 3.04
CA GLY A 51 8.52 -9.43 3.03
C GLY A 51 8.63 -8.04 3.65
N GLU A 52 9.81 -7.43 3.52
CA GLU A 52 10.03 -6.08 3.99
C GLU A 52 9.22 -5.06 3.16
N PRO A 53 8.58 -4.06 3.80
CA PRO A 53 7.88 -3.01 3.09
C PRO A 53 8.84 -2.13 2.27
N SER A 54 8.35 -1.61 1.15
CA SER A 54 9.06 -0.60 0.36
C SER A 54 9.17 0.73 1.11
N ASN A 55 9.93 1.66 0.52
CA ASN A 55 9.79 3.06 0.85
C ASN A 55 8.33 3.52 0.68
N GLY A 56 7.90 4.41 1.57
CA GLY A 56 6.61 5.05 1.46
C GLY A 56 6.63 6.16 0.42
N VAL A 57 5.52 6.30 -0.30
CA VAL A 57 5.29 7.37 -1.27
C VAL A 57 4.11 8.20 -0.81
N LEU A 58 4.34 9.51 -0.67
CA LEU A 58 3.29 10.46 -0.29
C LEU A 58 2.42 10.79 -1.50
N ALA A 59 1.11 10.75 -1.31
CA ALA A 59 0.12 11.14 -2.31
C ALA A 59 -1.07 11.84 -1.64
N MET A 60 -1.75 12.68 -2.42
CA MET A 60 -2.96 13.38 -2.03
C MET A 60 -3.84 13.52 -3.28
N LEU A 61 -5.12 13.16 -3.16
CA LEU A 61 -6.12 13.33 -4.22
C LEU A 61 -6.87 14.65 -4.11
#